data_AF-A0A1H0RFP5-F1
#
_entry.id   AF-A0A1H0RFP5-F1
#
_cell.length_a   1.000
_cell.length_b   1.000
_cell.length_c   1.000
_cell.angle_alpha   90.00
_cell.angle_beta   90.00
_cell.angle_gamma   90.00
#
_symmetry.space_group_name_H-M   'P 1'
#
loop_
_entity.id
_entity.type
_entity.pdbx_description
1 polymer ?
#
loop_
_entity_poly.entity_id
_entity_poly.type
_entity_poly.pdbx_seq_one_letter_code
_entity_poly.pdbx_strand_id
1 'polypeptide(L)'
;MDIHHPDMRAAVQAPAPKPQSTFLGSVGLGLLIFAALIWAGQDDSQADTRHRAAAEQAHVEAAEERRAAAAARACEPGTTPAWIDSTTVQCLRAAR
;
A
#
# COMPACT_ATOMS: atom_id res chain seq x y z
N MET A 1 -71.42 -45.70 -28.18
CA MET A 1 -70.75 -45.14 -29.36
C MET A 1 -70.58 -43.67 -29.06
N ASP A 2 -69.42 -43.13 -28.69
CA ASP A 2 -68.04 -43.56 -28.87
C ASP A 2 -67.21 -43.03 -27.70
N ILE A 3 -66.41 -43.92 -27.11
CA ILE A 3 -65.29 -43.58 -26.24
C ILE A 3 -64.11 -43.40 -27.18
N HIS A 4 -63.59 -42.17 -27.35
CA HIS A 4 -62.19 -41.98 -27.76
C HIS A 4 -61.71 -40.58 -27.40
N HIS A 5 -61.16 -40.47 -26.19
CA HIS A 5 -60.07 -39.54 -25.93
C HIS A 5 -58.76 -40.33 -26.09
N PRO A 6 -57.97 -40.01 -27.13
CA PRO A 6 -56.51 -40.06 -27.01
C PRO A 6 -55.98 -38.69 -27.45
N ASP A 7 -55.43 -37.92 -26.51
CA ASP A 7 -54.00 -37.95 -26.16
C ASP A 7 -53.15 -37.50 -27.35
N MET A 8 -52.48 -36.35 -27.20
CA MET A 8 -51.13 -36.10 -27.72
C MET A 8 -50.69 -34.71 -27.27
N ARG A 9 -50.04 -34.66 -26.11
CA ARG A 9 -48.66 -34.15 -25.99
C ARG A 9 -48.27 -33.06 -26.99
N ALA A 10 -48.78 -31.85 -26.80
CA ALA A 10 -48.16 -30.66 -27.39
C ALA A 10 -48.28 -29.45 -26.45
N ALA A 11 -48.22 -29.69 -25.14
CA ALA A 11 -47.53 -28.71 -24.30
C ALA A 11 -46.06 -28.79 -24.73
N VAL A 12 -45.72 -28.04 -25.78
CA VAL A 12 -44.35 -27.69 -26.08
C VAL A 12 -43.86 -26.99 -24.81
N GLN A 13 -43.28 -27.76 -23.89
CA GLN A 13 -42.47 -27.22 -22.81
C GLN A 13 -41.35 -26.49 -23.53
N ALA A 14 -41.52 -25.18 -23.70
CA ALA A 14 -40.40 -24.30 -24.02
C ALA A 14 -39.30 -24.62 -23.00
N PRO A 15 -38.05 -24.84 -23.42
CA PRO A 15 -36.98 -25.13 -22.48
C PRO A 15 -36.98 -24.02 -21.43
N ALA A 16 -37.09 -24.40 -20.15
CA ALA A 16 -37.07 -23.44 -19.06
C ALA A 16 -35.86 -22.51 -19.24
N PRO A 17 -36.02 -21.19 -19.17
CA PRO A 17 -34.90 -20.27 -19.33
C PRO A 17 -33.88 -20.62 -18.25
N LYS A 18 -32.68 -21.03 -18.68
CA LYS A 18 -31.56 -21.28 -17.78
C LYS A 18 -31.43 -20.06 -16.86
N PRO A 19 -31.34 -20.23 -15.53
CA PRO A 19 -31.14 -19.10 -14.63
C PRO A 19 -29.84 -18.42 -15.05
N GLN A 20 -29.98 -17.22 -15.63
CA GLN A 20 -28.85 -16.44 -16.08
C GLN A 20 -28.01 -16.15 -14.84
N SER A 21 -26.74 -16.55 -14.92
CA SER A 21 -25.77 -16.58 -13.83
C SER A 21 -25.64 -15.22 -13.11
N THR A 22 -26.52 -14.99 -12.13
CA THR A 22 -26.51 -13.82 -11.24
C THR A 22 -25.24 -13.79 -10.40
N PHE A 23 -24.66 -14.97 -10.13
CA PHE A 23 -23.42 -15.15 -9.39
C PHE A 23 -22.21 -14.48 -10.05
N LEU A 24 -22.06 -14.58 -11.38
CA LEU A 24 -20.97 -13.88 -12.07
C LEU A 24 -21.15 -12.36 -12.01
N GLY A 25 -22.40 -11.87 -12.09
CA GLY A 25 -22.71 -10.46 -11.97
C GLY A 25 -22.42 -9.89 -10.58
N SER A 26 -22.78 -10.62 -9.52
CA SER A 26 -22.55 -10.20 -8.14
C SER A 26 -21.06 -10.22 -7.77
N VAL A 27 -20.31 -11.22 -8.25
CA VAL A 27 -18.86 -11.28 -8.04
C VAL A 27 -18.16 -10.14 -8.78
N GLY A 28 -18.57 -9.87 -10.03
CA GLY A 28 -18.05 -8.72 -10.79
C GLY A 28 -18.31 -7.38 -10.11
N LEU A 29 -19.53 -7.17 -9.59
CA LEU A 29 -19.89 -5.97 -8.86
C LEU A 29 -19.09 -5.84 -7.55
N GLY A 30 -18.93 -6.94 -6.81
CA GLY A 30 -18.13 -6.97 -5.59
C GLY A 30 -16.66 -6.60 -5.83
N LEU A 31 -16.06 -7.12 -6.90
CA LEU A 31 -14.68 -6.78 -7.29
C LEU A 31 -14.55 -5.30 -7.69
N LEU A 32 -15.52 -4.75 -8.43
CA LEU A 32 -15.51 -3.34 -8.82
C LEU A 32 -15.64 -2.41 -7.60
N ILE A 33 -16.53 -2.73 -6.66
CA ILE A 33 -16.68 -1.96 -5.42
C ILE A 33 -15.39 -2.04 -4.59
N PHE A 34 -14.80 -3.23 -4.47
CA PHE A 34 -13.55 -3.40 -3.74
C PHE A 34 -12.38 -2.63 -4.37
N ALA A 35 -12.26 -2.65 -5.70
CA ALA A 35 -11.27 -1.87 -6.42
C ALA A 35 -11.45 -0.35 -6.22
N ALA A 36 -12.70 0.14 -6.23
CA ALA A 36 -13.01 1.55 -5.98
C ALA A 36 -12.63 1.98 -4.54
N LEU A 37 -12.87 1.11 -3.55
CA LEU A 37 -12.48 1.37 -2.16
C LEU A 37 -10.97 1.40 -1.97
N ILE A 38 -10.23 0.49 -2.63
CA ILE A 38 -8.76 0.50 -2.60
C ILE A 38 -8.23 1.79 -3.23
N TRP A 39 -8.79 2.21 -4.35
CA TRP A 39 -8.35 3.43 -5.03
C TRP A 39 -8.60 4.68 -4.17
N ALA A 40 -9.78 4.78 -3.53
CA ALA A 40 -10.09 5.87 -2.60
C ALA A 40 -9.14 5.91 -1.38
N GLY A 41 -8.84 4.75 -0.77
CA GLY A 41 -7.95 4.69 0.39
C GLY A 41 -6.47 4.97 0.09
N GLN A 42 -6.02 4.75 -1.14
CA GLN A 42 -4.64 5.05 -1.56
C GLN A 42 -4.36 6.55 -1.63
N ASP A 43 -5.36 7.39 -1.91
CA ASP A 43 -5.21 8.85 -1.96
C ASP A 43 -5.00 9.42 -0.54
N ASP A 44 -5.84 9.02 0.42
CA ASP A 44 -5.72 9.43 1.82
C ASP A 44 -4.42 8.95 2.48
N SER A 45 -3.92 7.77 2.10
CA SER A 45 -2.67 7.20 2.65
C SER A 45 -1.41 7.91 2.13
N GLN A 46 -1.46 8.56 0.96
CA GLN A 46 -0.33 9.32 0.43
C GLN A 46 -0.14 10.67 1.12
N ALA A 47 -1.21 11.27 1.66
CA ALA A 47 -1.10 12.52 2.40
C ALA A 47 -0.36 12.31 3.74
N ASP A 48 -0.73 11.28 4.51
CA ASP A 48 -0.12 11.01 5.82
C ASP A 48 1.36 10.58 5.71
N THR A 49 1.71 9.81 4.68
CA THR A 49 3.10 9.36 4.45
C THR A 49 4.05 10.50 4.10
N ARG A 50 3.61 11.52 3.33
CA ARG A 50 4.45 12.68 3.01
C ARG A 50 4.68 13.58 4.22
N HIS A 51 3.70 13.74 5.09
CA HIS A 51 3.85 14.52 6.32
C HIS A 51 4.76 13.83 7.33
N ARG A 52 4.65 12.51 7.48
CA ARG A 52 5.58 11.75 8.34
C ARG A 52 6.99 11.71 7.78
N ALA A 53 7.17 11.51 6.48
CA ALA A 53 8.48 11.55 5.85
C ALA A 53 9.17 12.91 6.02
N ALA A 54 8.42 14.02 5.89
CA ALA A 54 8.96 15.36 6.10
C ALA A 54 9.34 15.62 7.58
N ALA A 55 8.54 15.12 8.53
CA ALA A 55 8.85 15.23 9.96
C ALA A 55 10.07 14.39 10.34
N GLU A 56 10.16 13.14 9.87
CA GLU A 56 11.30 12.27 10.11
C GLU A 56 12.60 12.83 9.51
N GLN A 57 12.54 13.41 8.31
CA GLN A 57 13.69 14.08 7.69
C GLN A 57 14.21 15.26 8.53
N ALA A 58 13.31 16.11 9.02
CA ALA A 58 13.70 17.24 9.88
C ALA A 58 14.39 16.79 11.18
N HIS A 59 13.98 15.65 11.74
CA HIS A 59 14.63 15.08 12.93
C HIS A 59 16.02 14.49 12.62
N VAL A 60 16.20 13.88 11.45
CA VAL A 60 17.50 13.35 11.01
C VAL A 60 18.49 14.48 10.78
N GLU A 61 18.11 15.52 10.04
CA GLU A 61 18.97 16.68 9.77
C GLU A 61 19.40 17.38 11.07
N ALA A 62 18.46 17.63 11.99
CA ALA A 62 18.77 18.23 13.28
C ALA A 62 19.67 17.34 14.17
N ALA A 63 19.56 16.01 14.05
CA ALA A 63 20.43 15.08 14.76
C ALA A 63 21.84 15.04 14.16
N GLU A 64 21.97 15.14 12.84
CA GLU A 64 23.25 15.20 12.13
C GLU A 64 24.00 16.50 12.44
N GLU A 65 23.33 17.65 12.46
CA GLU A 65 23.96 18.92 12.87
C GLU A 65 24.51 18.86 14.29
N ARG A 66 23.76 18.27 15.22
CA ARG A 66 24.21 18.07 16.60
C ARG A 66 25.42 17.14 16.68
N ARG A 67 25.46 16.08 15.86
CA ARG A 67 26.62 15.19 15.77
C ARG A 67 27.83 15.92 15.18
N ALA A 68 27.67 16.70 14.13
CA ALA A 68 28.76 17.49 13.55
C ALA A 68 29.33 18.49 14.58
N ALA A 69 28.46 19.19 15.33
CA ALA A 69 28.87 20.10 16.38
C ALA A 69 29.57 19.38 17.56
N ALA A 70 29.10 18.20 17.95
CA ALA A 70 29.73 17.39 18.99
C ALA A 70 31.13 16.90 18.56
N ALA A 71 31.26 16.43 17.32
CA ALA A 71 32.52 16.00 16.74
C ALA A 71 33.54 17.15 16.65
N ALA A 72 33.10 18.34 16.23
CA ALA A 72 33.96 19.53 16.16
C ALA A 72 34.47 20.01 17.52
N ARG A 73 33.74 19.74 18.62
CA ARG A 73 34.21 20.03 19.99
C ARG A 73 35.15 18.95 20.53
N ALA A 74 34.97 17.70 20.11
CA ALA A 74 35.76 16.57 20.58
C ALA A 74 37.13 16.48 19.89
N CYS A 75 37.22 16.92 18.63
CA CYS A 75 38.43 16.80 17.81
C CYS A 75 39.20 18.12 17.68
N GLU A 76 40.54 18.06 17.71
CA GLU A 76 41.37 19.25 17.50
C GLU A 76 41.24 19.81 16.07
N PRO A 77 41.37 21.13 15.89
CA PRO A 77 41.36 21.76 14.56
C PRO A 77 42.42 21.13 13.64
N GLY A 78 42.02 20.68 12.45
CA GLY A 78 42.91 20.01 11.49
C GLY A 78 42.89 18.48 11.55
N THR A 79 42.01 17.89 12.38
CA THR A 79 41.68 16.45 12.34
C THR A 79 40.31 16.24 11.69
N THR A 80 40.12 15.07 11.06
CA THR A 80 38.85 14.67 10.44
C THR A 80 38.10 13.76 11.41
N PRO A 81 36.88 14.13 11.85
CA PRO A 81 36.10 13.28 12.74
C PRO A 81 35.45 12.12 11.99
N ALA A 82 35.59 10.90 12.51
CA ALA A 82 34.93 9.68 12.04
C ALA A 82 34.15 9.03 13.19
N TRP A 83 32.84 8.88 13.04
CA TRP A 83 32.00 8.22 14.04
C TRP A 83 32.11 6.70 13.91
N ILE A 84 32.50 6.03 14.99
CA ILE A 84 32.58 4.55 15.04
C ILE A 84 31.24 3.98 15.52
N ASP A 85 30.56 4.68 16.43
CA ASP A 85 29.23 4.34 16.93
C ASP A 85 28.41 5.62 17.22
N SER A 86 27.23 5.49 17.84
CA SER A 86 26.35 6.64 18.15
C SER A 86 26.90 7.64 19.17
N THR A 87 27.96 7.28 19.89
CA THR A 87 28.54 7.99 21.03
C THR A 87 30.05 8.23 20.93
N THR A 88 30.74 7.46 20.09
CA THR A 88 32.21 7.45 19.98
C THR A 88 32.63 8.06 18.66
N VAL A 89 33.41 9.14 18.75
CA VAL A 89 34.05 9.81 17.61
C VAL A 89 35.57 9.59 17.67
N GLN A 90 36.14 9.18 16.54
CA GLN A 90 37.58 9.05 16.36
C GLN A 90 38.09 10.24 15.54
N CYS A 91 39.09 10.94 16.07
CA CYS A 91 39.72 12.07 15.39
C CYS A 91 40.91 11.57 14.57
N LEU A 92 40.71 11.42 13.27
CA LEU A 92 41.78 11.00 12.36
C LEU A 92 42.64 12.20 12.01
N ARG A 93 43.97 12.06 12.09
CA ARG A 93 44.87 13.10 11.58
C ARG A 93 44.73 13.14 10.06
N ALA A 94 44.40 14.31 9.50
CA ALA A 94 44.38 14.48 8.05
C ALA A 94 45.75 14.11 7.49
N ALA A 95 45.82 13.08 6.65
CA ALA A 95 47.02 12.75 5.93
C ALA A 95 47.33 13.93 5.01
N ARG A 96 48.48 14.57 5.22
CA ARG A 96 49.02 15.59 4.33
C ARG A 96 49.39 14.97 2.98
#